data_AF-A0A368WF61-F1
#
_entry.id   AF-A0A368WF61-F1
#
_cell.length_a   1.000
_cell.length_b   1.000
_cell.length_c   1.000
_cell.angle_alpha   90.00
_cell.angle_beta   90.00
_cell.angle_gamma   90.00
#
_symmetry.space_group_name_H-M   'P 1'
#
loop_
_entity.id
_entity.type
_entity.pdbx_description
1 polymer ?
#
loop_
_entity_poly.entity_id
_entity_poly.type
_entity_poly.pdbx_seq_one_letter_code
_entity_poly.pdbx_strand_id
1 'polypeptide(L)'
;MLRSMYAGVSGLNAHQQMMDVTGNNISNVNTIGFKSSRVTFKEMLSQTIQGASAPQANRAGTNPQQVGLGVGVGSIDSDMSSGNLQSTGKTSDVAIQGDGFFVLRDGNNQVYSRAGNLNFDENGRLYSSSTGMLVQGWMADANGDYGDFNAQNIDDITLKQEINAQETDKVKYGKNLDAGAMNSGSLTNVVKSK
;
A
#
# COMPACT_ATOMS: atom_id res chain seq x y z
N MET A 1 40.99 -13.05 27.05
CA MET A 1 40.38 -14.20 26.34
C MET A 1 38.85 -14.20 26.40
N LEU A 2 38.22 -14.00 27.56
CA LEU A 2 36.75 -13.97 27.65
C LEU A 2 36.11 -12.85 26.79
N ARG A 3 36.65 -11.62 26.83
CA ARG A 3 36.11 -10.47 26.06
C ARG A 3 36.13 -10.67 24.55
N SER A 4 37.22 -11.22 24.01
CA SER A 4 37.34 -11.51 22.57
C SER A 4 36.38 -12.63 22.15
N MET A 5 36.11 -13.59 23.02
CA MET A 5 35.12 -14.64 22.76
C MET A 5 33.70 -14.08 22.71
N TYR A 6 33.34 -13.18 23.64
CA TYR A 6 32.05 -12.48 23.61
C TYR A 6 31.88 -11.61 22.35
N ALA A 7 32.93 -10.88 21.95
CA ALA A 7 32.90 -10.12 20.71
C ALA A 7 32.71 -11.03 19.48
N GLY A 8 33.40 -12.18 19.43
CA GLY A 8 33.24 -13.16 18.35
C GLY A 8 31.83 -13.77 18.29
N VAL A 9 31.28 -14.18 19.44
CA VAL A 9 29.91 -14.70 19.54
C VAL A 9 28.87 -13.63 19.15
N SER A 10 29.09 -12.37 19.53
CA SER A 10 28.20 -11.27 19.13
C SER A 10 28.14 -11.09 17.62
N GLY A 11 29.28 -11.21 16.92
CA GLY A 11 29.36 -11.17 15.46
C GLY A 11 28.65 -12.34 14.79
N LEU A 12 28.84 -13.56 15.32
CA LEU A 12 28.14 -14.75 14.81
C LEU A 12 26.62 -14.62 14.93
N ASN A 13 26.11 -14.18 16.09
CA ASN A 13 24.68 -13.99 16.31
C ASN A 13 24.10 -12.89 15.41
N ALA A 14 24.82 -11.78 15.24
CA ALA A 14 24.39 -10.70 14.35
C ALA A 14 24.34 -11.15 12.88
N HIS A 15 25.34 -11.91 12.43
CA HIS A 15 25.34 -12.48 11.08
C HIS A 15 24.28 -13.57 10.90
N GLN A 16 23.95 -14.34 11.94
CA GLN A 16 22.83 -15.28 11.88
C GLN A 16 21.52 -14.55 11.60
N GLN A 17 21.22 -13.47 12.32
CA GLN A 17 20.01 -12.68 12.05
C GLN A 17 20.00 -12.07 10.64
N MET A 18 21.16 -11.62 10.14
CA MET A 18 21.26 -11.16 8.76
C MET A 18 20.96 -12.29 7.75
N MET A 19 21.45 -13.50 8.00
CA MET A 19 21.14 -14.66 7.15
C MET A 19 19.66 -15.01 7.20
N ASP A 20 19.01 -14.95 8.36
CA ASP A 20 17.57 -15.21 8.50
C ASP A 20 16.73 -14.21 7.69
N VAL A 21 17.07 -12.92 7.78
CA VAL A 21 16.40 -11.86 7.00
C VAL A 21 16.65 -12.04 5.50
N THR A 22 17.87 -12.37 5.11
CA THR A 22 18.22 -12.62 3.70
C THR A 22 17.47 -13.84 3.17
N GLY A 23 17.40 -14.93 3.95
CA GLY A 23 16.64 -16.13 3.62
C GLY A 23 15.14 -15.84 3.47
N ASN A 24 14.58 -15.00 4.34
CA ASN A 24 13.18 -14.57 4.21
C ASN A 24 12.94 -13.76 2.92
N ASN A 25 13.84 -12.83 2.57
CA ASN A 25 13.74 -12.05 1.34
C ASN A 25 13.79 -12.95 0.08
N ILE A 26 14.72 -13.91 0.05
CA ILE A 26 14.87 -14.84 -1.08
C ILE A 26 13.62 -15.73 -1.19
N SER A 27 13.11 -16.22 -0.06
CA SER A 27 11.92 -17.09 -0.03
C SER A 27 10.68 -16.38 -0.57
N ASN A 28 10.58 -15.07 -0.37
CA ASN A 28 9.43 -14.25 -0.77
C ASN A 28 9.66 -13.45 -2.06
N VAL A 29 10.66 -13.80 -2.88
CA VAL A 29 11.00 -13.06 -4.11
C VAL A 29 9.84 -12.97 -5.11
N ASN A 30 8.97 -13.99 -5.13
CA ASN A 30 7.82 -14.07 -6.03
C ASN A 30 6.50 -13.65 -5.35
N THR A 31 6.52 -13.26 -4.08
CA THR A 31 5.32 -12.86 -3.35
C THR A 31 4.92 -11.44 -3.77
N ILE A 32 3.69 -11.30 -4.29
CA ILE A 32 3.18 -10.01 -4.78
C ILE A 32 3.10 -9.00 -3.64
N GLY A 33 3.64 -7.80 -3.85
CA GLY A 33 3.60 -6.72 -2.87
C GLY A 33 4.55 -6.89 -1.68
N PHE A 34 5.42 -7.90 -1.67
CA PHE A 34 6.44 -8.08 -0.64
C PHE A 34 7.45 -6.92 -0.62
N LYS A 35 7.87 -6.53 0.57
CA LYS A 35 8.88 -5.49 0.81
C LYS A 35 10.08 -6.10 1.50
N SER A 36 11.23 -6.09 0.82
CA SER A 36 12.46 -6.69 1.35
C SER A 36 12.92 -5.97 2.60
N SER A 37 13.41 -6.72 3.59
CA SER A 37 13.96 -6.15 4.81
C SER A 37 15.49 -6.13 4.77
N ARG A 38 16.12 -5.12 5.38
CA ARG A 38 17.57 -5.02 5.51
C ARG A 38 17.99 -4.92 6.98
N VAL A 39 19.12 -5.52 7.32
CA VAL A 39 19.69 -5.48 8.67
C VAL A 39 20.77 -4.41 8.73
N THR A 40 20.68 -3.53 9.72
CA THR A 40 21.73 -2.54 10.03
C THR A 40 22.48 -2.99 11.27
N PHE A 41 23.81 -3.08 11.20
CA PHE A 41 24.64 -3.39 12.35
C PHE A 41 24.99 -2.14 13.15
N LYS A 42 25.16 -2.28 14.46
CA LYS A 42 25.67 -1.25 15.36
C LYS A 42 26.78 -1.79 16.24
N GLU A 43 27.75 -0.95 16.56
CA GLU A 43 28.76 -1.30 17.55
C GLU A 43 28.15 -1.31 18.96
N MET A 44 28.59 -2.26 19.79
CA MET A 44 28.30 -2.25 21.22
C MET A 44 29.22 -1.25 21.92
N LEU A 45 28.75 -0.63 23.01
CA LEU A 45 29.50 0.40 23.74
C LEU A 45 30.96 0.00 23.98
N SER A 46 31.90 0.86 23.61
CA SER A 46 33.32 0.63 23.84
C SER A 46 33.68 0.82 25.32
N GLN A 47 34.50 -0.07 25.87
CA GLN A 47 35.03 0.09 27.22
C GLN A 47 36.31 0.94 27.19
N THR A 48 36.29 2.09 27.87
CA THR A 48 37.48 2.94 28.03
C THR A 48 38.35 2.41 29.18
N ILE A 49 39.59 2.03 28.86
CA ILE A 49 40.61 1.58 29.81
C ILE A 49 41.40 2.78 30.33
N GLN A 50 41.71 3.73 29.45
CA GLN A 50 42.42 4.96 29.79
C GLN A 50 41.79 6.14 29.05
N GLY A 51 41.49 7.22 29.77
CA GLY A 51 41.02 8.47 29.18
C GLY A 51 42.12 9.21 28.42
N ALA A 52 41.72 10.08 27.49
CA ALA A 52 42.66 10.94 26.80
C ALA A 52 43.31 11.92 27.79
N SER A 53 44.60 12.25 27.60
CA SER A 53 45.28 13.26 28.41
C SER A 53 45.90 14.35 27.53
N ALA A 54 45.80 15.60 27.98
CA ALA A 54 46.42 16.75 27.31
C ALA A 54 47.95 16.77 27.55
N PRO A 55 48.75 17.35 26.64
CA PRO A 55 50.18 17.52 26.85
C PRO A 55 50.48 18.39 28.09
N GLN A 56 51.52 18.03 28.85
CA GLN A 56 52.06 18.80 29.97
C GLN A 56 53.52 19.19 29.70
N ALA A 57 54.07 20.12 30.52
CA ALA A 57 55.39 20.73 30.31
C ALA A 57 56.55 19.74 30.03
N ASN A 58 56.49 18.52 30.57
CA ASN A 58 57.50 17.47 30.37
C ASN A 58 56.92 16.15 29.80
N ARG A 59 55.69 16.12 29.26
CA ARG A 59 55.08 14.89 28.72
C ARG A 59 54.04 15.18 27.64
N ALA A 60 54.12 14.47 26.51
CA ALA A 60 53.13 14.57 25.43
C ALA A 60 51.75 14.01 25.87
N GLY A 61 50.69 14.48 25.20
CA GLY A 61 49.34 13.97 25.40
C GLY A 61 49.21 12.50 24.99
N THR A 62 48.24 11.80 25.57
CA THR A 62 48.00 10.38 25.29
C THR A 62 46.61 10.18 24.71
N ASN A 63 46.51 9.34 23.69
CA ASN A 63 45.22 8.92 23.13
C ASN A 63 44.43 8.05 24.13
N PRO A 64 43.09 8.10 24.09
CA PRO A 64 42.27 7.21 24.89
C PRO A 64 42.46 5.77 24.41
N GLN A 65 42.58 4.85 25.35
CA GLN A 65 42.64 3.42 25.05
C GLN A 65 41.25 2.83 25.26
N GLN A 66 40.60 2.42 24.18
CA GLN A 66 39.26 1.83 24.20
C GLN A 66 39.28 0.44 23.56
N VAL A 67 38.41 -0.44 24.06
CA VAL A 67 38.20 -1.78 23.52
C VAL A 67 36.72 -1.93 23.19
N GLY A 68 36.41 -2.17 21.91
CA GLY A 68 35.05 -2.46 21.47
C GLY A 68 34.52 -3.77 22.07
N LEU A 69 33.26 -3.77 22.51
CA LEU A 69 32.63 -4.93 23.15
C LEU A 69 31.89 -5.84 22.15
N GLY A 70 32.05 -5.61 20.85
CA GLY A 70 31.45 -6.42 19.78
C GLY A 70 30.44 -5.63 18.94
N VAL A 71 29.57 -6.37 18.26
CA VAL A 71 28.56 -5.85 17.33
C VAL A 71 27.19 -6.41 17.66
N GLY A 72 26.13 -5.65 17.40
CA GLY A 72 24.75 -6.10 17.48
C GLY A 72 23.92 -5.60 16.32
N VAL A 73 22.67 -6.04 16.24
CA VAL A 73 21.71 -5.51 15.28
C VAL A 73 21.13 -4.19 15.80
N GLY A 74 21.21 -3.16 14.97
CA GLY A 74 20.68 -1.83 15.23
C GLY A 74 19.21 -1.72 14.87
N SER A 75 18.86 -2.13 13.65
CA SER A 75 17.49 -2.14 13.12
C SER A 75 17.33 -3.23 12.06
N ILE A 76 16.08 -3.63 11.84
CA ILE A 76 15.65 -4.39 10.67
C ILE A 76 14.56 -3.54 10.02
N ASP A 77 14.90 -2.92 8.89
CA ASP A 77 14.03 -1.94 8.23
C ASP A 77 13.48 -2.52 6.93
N SER A 78 12.20 -2.30 6.65
CA SER A 78 11.60 -2.67 5.37
C SER A 78 11.90 -1.61 4.31
N ASP A 79 12.38 -2.05 3.15
CA ASP A 79 12.60 -1.21 1.97
C ASP A 79 11.27 -1.04 1.22
N MET A 80 10.75 0.19 1.21
CA MET A 80 9.48 0.54 0.58
C MET A 80 9.59 0.88 -0.91
N SER A 81 10.77 0.78 -1.52
CA SER A 81 10.98 1.06 -2.94
C SER A 81 10.01 0.27 -3.85
N SER A 82 9.67 0.89 -4.99
CA SER A 82 8.78 0.26 -5.96
C SER A 82 9.54 -0.80 -6.76
N GLY A 83 8.97 -2.00 -6.86
CA GLY A 83 9.49 -3.07 -7.71
C GLY A 83 9.03 -2.93 -9.16
N ASN A 84 9.45 -3.88 -9.99
CA ASN A 84 9.01 -3.97 -11.37
C ASN A 84 7.56 -4.45 -11.46
N LEU A 85 6.76 -3.78 -12.28
CA LEU A 85 5.40 -4.19 -12.61
C LEU A 85 5.41 -5.19 -13.76
N GLN A 86 4.55 -6.20 -13.70
CA GLN A 86 4.34 -7.17 -14.76
C GLN A 86 2.85 -7.22 -15.12
N SER A 87 2.55 -7.22 -16.42
CA SER A 87 1.17 -7.32 -16.88
C SER A 87 0.66 -8.74 -16.75
N THR A 88 -0.46 -8.94 -16.05
CA THR A 88 -1.08 -10.27 -15.86
C THR A 88 -2.18 -10.56 -16.90
N GLY A 89 -2.71 -9.54 -17.57
CA GLY A 89 -3.83 -9.67 -18.52
C GLY A 89 -5.20 -9.81 -17.86
N LYS A 90 -5.29 -9.79 -16.52
CA LYS A 90 -6.56 -9.81 -15.79
C LYS A 90 -6.99 -8.38 -15.44
N THR A 91 -8.20 -7.97 -15.83
CA THR A 91 -8.70 -6.60 -15.63
C THR A 91 -8.81 -6.20 -14.16
N SER A 92 -9.04 -7.16 -13.26
CA SER A 92 -9.15 -6.90 -11.83
C SER A 92 -7.80 -6.85 -11.10
N ASP A 93 -6.70 -7.20 -11.77
CA ASP A 93 -5.37 -7.08 -11.20
C ASP A 93 -4.87 -5.64 -11.39
N VAL A 94 -4.61 -4.97 -10.28
CA VAL A 94 -4.19 -3.56 -10.26
C VAL A 94 -2.93 -3.40 -9.45
N ALA A 95 -2.13 -2.39 -9.77
CA ALA A 95 -0.92 -2.08 -9.02
C ALA A 95 -0.79 -0.57 -8.81
N ILE A 96 -0.28 -0.18 -7.64
CA ILE A 96 -0.02 1.22 -7.31
C ILE A 96 1.39 1.56 -7.73
N GLN A 97 1.51 2.52 -8.65
CA GLN A 97 2.78 3.14 -9.00
C GLN A 97 3.01 4.37 -8.10
N GLY A 98 4.07 4.35 -7.32
CA GLY A 98 4.39 5.39 -6.32
C GLY A 98 4.00 4.99 -4.90
N ASP A 99 3.73 5.99 -4.08
CA ASP A 99 3.38 5.82 -2.67
C ASP A 99 1.88 5.59 -2.49
N GLY A 100 1.53 4.65 -1.60
CA GLY A 100 0.15 4.29 -1.33
C GLY A 100 -0.04 2.82 -0.99
N PHE A 101 -1.23 2.50 -0.47
CA PHE A 101 -1.67 1.15 -0.14
C PHE A 101 -3.15 1.01 -0.46
N PHE A 102 -3.57 -0.21 -0.76
CA PHE A 102 -4.97 -0.59 -0.77
C PHE A 102 -5.46 -0.74 0.67
N VAL A 103 -6.66 -0.25 0.93
CA VAL A 103 -7.35 -0.45 2.21
C VAL A 103 -8.22 -1.69 2.09
N LEU A 104 -8.00 -2.65 2.98
CA LEU A 104 -8.76 -3.89 3.07
C LEU A 104 -9.45 -3.97 4.44
N ARG A 105 -10.55 -4.72 4.51
CA ARG A 105 -11.27 -5.01 5.74
C ARG A 105 -11.05 -6.45 6.17
N ASP A 106 -10.56 -6.63 7.39
CA ASP A 106 -10.46 -7.90 8.09
C ASP A 106 -11.38 -7.88 9.33
N GLY A 107 -12.59 -8.40 9.15
CA GLY A 107 -13.66 -8.27 10.15
C GLY A 107 -14.00 -6.81 10.42
N ASN A 108 -13.70 -6.33 11.63
CA ASN A 108 -13.91 -4.93 12.03
C ASN A 108 -12.66 -4.05 11.89
N ASN A 109 -11.53 -4.63 11.47
CA ASN A 109 -10.27 -3.92 11.37
C ASN A 109 -9.98 -3.50 9.92
N GLN A 110 -9.38 -2.32 9.78
CA GLN A 110 -8.79 -1.89 8.52
C GLN A 110 -7.34 -2.33 8.47
N VAL A 111 -6.95 -2.94 7.35
CA VAL A 111 -5.59 -3.38 7.08
C VAL A 111 -5.13 -2.86 5.73
N TYR A 112 -3.81 -2.70 5.57
CA TYR A 112 -3.22 -2.09 4.39
C TYR A 112 -2.41 -3.13 3.62
N SER A 113 -2.57 -3.16 2.30
CA SER A 113 -1.84 -4.08 1.43
C SER A 113 -1.35 -3.40 0.17
N ARG A 114 -0.22 -3.87 -0.36
CA ARG A 114 0.26 -3.49 -1.69
C ARG A 114 -0.05 -4.55 -2.76
N ALA A 115 -0.55 -5.72 -2.34
CA ALA A 115 -0.98 -6.76 -3.26
C ALA A 115 -2.32 -6.39 -3.90
N GLY A 116 -2.34 -6.28 -5.22
CA GLY A 116 -3.55 -5.93 -5.98
C GLY A 116 -4.07 -7.09 -6.84
N ASN A 117 -3.98 -8.31 -6.33
CA ASN A 117 -4.59 -9.49 -6.94
C ASN A 117 -6.07 -9.57 -6.53
N LEU A 118 -6.92 -8.75 -7.16
CA LEU A 118 -8.31 -8.59 -6.73
C LEU A 118 -9.27 -9.46 -7.55
N ASN A 119 -10.42 -9.78 -6.97
CA ASN A 119 -11.48 -10.54 -7.62
C ASN A 119 -12.87 -10.22 -7.01
N PHE A 120 -13.94 -10.65 -7.68
CA PHE A 120 -15.31 -10.43 -7.23
C PHE A 120 -15.90 -11.71 -6.63
N ASP A 121 -16.59 -11.58 -5.50
CA ASP A 121 -17.36 -12.67 -4.91
C ASP A 121 -18.76 -12.79 -5.54
N GLU A 122 -19.54 -13.80 -5.12
CA GLU A 122 -20.90 -14.04 -5.61
C GLU A 122 -21.85 -12.85 -5.36
N ASN A 123 -21.56 -12.02 -4.35
CA ASN A 123 -22.33 -10.84 -4.02
C ASN A 123 -21.81 -9.58 -4.74
N GLY A 124 -20.87 -9.72 -5.68
CA GLY A 124 -20.27 -8.62 -6.43
C GLY A 124 -19.30 -7.76 -5.63
N ARG A 125 -18.88 -8.21 -4.44
CA ARG A 125 -17.93 -7.48 -3.59
C ARG A 125 -16.50 -7.74 -4.05
N LEU A 126 -15.70 -6.69 -4.11
CA LEU A 126 -14.29 -6.78 -4.47
C LEU A 126 -13.49 -7.29 -3.27
N TYR A 127 -12.74 -8.38 -3.46
CA TYR A 127 -11.91 -8.98 -2.43
C TYR A 127 -10.51 -9.29 -2.95
N SER A 128 -9.54 -9.35 -2.04
CA SER A 128 -8.18 -9.78 -2.34
C SER A 128 -8.13 -11.31 -2.44
N SER A 129 -7.68 -11.86 -3.58
CA SER A 129 -7.61 -13.31 -3.78
C SER A 129 -6.57 -14.00 -2.91
N SER A 130 -5.61 -13.25 -2.35
CA SER A 130 -4.55 -13.81 -1.49
C SER A 130 -5.00 -13.98 -0.04
N THR A 131 -5.89 -13.12 0.44
CA THR A 131 -6.29 -13.08 1.85
C THR A 131 -7.78 -13.31 2.09
N GLY A 132 -8.63 -13.18 1.06
CA GLY A 132 -10.09 -13.21 1.20
C GLY A 132 -10.69 -11.91 1.77
N MET A 133 -9.86 -10.92 2.10
CA MET A 133 -10.30 -9.66 2.71
C MET A 133 -10.97 -8.75 1.68
N LEU A 134 -11.98 -8.00 2.11
CA LEU A 134 -12.77 -7.12 1.25
C LEU A 134 -12.01 -5.82 1.01
N VAL A 135 -12.01 -5.34 -0.23
CA VAL A 135 -11.38 -4.07 -0.61
C VAL A 135 -12.33 -2.93 -0.30
N GLN A 136 -11.81 -1.91 0.37
CA GLN A 136 -12.58 -0.73 0.73
C GLN A 136 -12.31 0.43 -0.22
N GLY A 137 -13.33 1.27 -0.44
CA GLY A 137 -13.25 2.48 -1.24
C GLY A 137 -14.50 3.35 -1.08
N TRP A 138 -14.68 4.26 -2.03
CA TRP A 138 -15.87 5.11 -2.11
C TRP A 138 -16.78 4.57 -3.20
N MET A 139 -18.04 4.32 -2.82
CA MET A 139 -19.10 3.91 -3.73
C MET A 139 -19.88 5.13 -4.19
N ALA A 140 -20.22 5.18 -5.48
CA ALA A 140 -21.12 6.21 -5.98
C ALA A 140 -22.53 6.04 -5.37
N ASP A 141 -23.17 7.17 -5.08
CA ASP A 141 -24.56 7.24 -4.68
C ASP A 141 -25.51 6.95 -5.86
N ALA A 142 -26.83 7.03 -5.62
CA ALA A 142 -27.83 6.79 -6.66
C ALA A 142 -27.78 7.79 -7.84
N ASN A 143 -27.13 8.94 -7.66
CA ASN A 143 -26.96 9.98 -8.67
C ASN A 143 -25.62 9.87 -9.41
N GLY A 144 -24.78 8.90 -9.05
CA GLY A 144 -23.43 8.74 -9.60
C GLY A 144 -22.38 9.65 -8.96
N ASP A 145 -22.70 10.29 -7.83
CA ASP A 145 -21.75 11.10 -7.07
C ASP A 145 -20.97 10.23 -6.08
N TYR A 146 -19.65 10.38 -6.05
CA TYR A 146 -18.76 9.65 -5.14
C TYR A 146 -18.61 10.34 -3.77
N GLY A 147 -19.18 11.53 -3.62
CA GLY A 147 -19.08 12.35 -2.42
C GLY A 147 -17.64 12.79 -2.13
N ASP A 148 -17.34 13.03 -0.86
CA ASP A 148 -16.01 13.43 -0.41
C ASP A 148 -15.09 12.21 -0.22
N PHE A 149 -13.91 12.26 -0.84
CA PHE A 149 -12.84 11.27 -0.70
C PHE A 149 -12.15 11.35 0.68
N ASN A 150 -12.91 11.17 1.75
CA ASN A 150 -12.42 11.15 3.14
C ASN A 150 -12.27 9.70 3.62
N ALA A 151 -11.16 9.41 4.30
CA ALA A 151 -10.83 8.11 4.88
C ALA A 151 -11.86 7.60 5.93
N GLN A 152 -12.68 8.48 6.50
CA GLN A 152 -13.75 8.11 7.44
C GLN A 152 -14.99 7.54 6.75
N ASN A 153 -15.17 7.81 5.45
CA ASN A 153 -16.35 7.42 4.68
C ASN A 153 -16.03 6.31 3.67
N ILE A 154 -15.22 5.34 4.09
CA ILE A 154 -14.83 4.21 3.26
C ILE A 154 -15.69 2.99 3.61
N ASP A 155 -16.22 2.32 2.58
CA ASP A 155 -17.01 1.09 2.74
C ASP A 155 -16.53 0.05 1.70
N ASP A 156 -17.07 -1.15 1.76
CA ASP A 156 -16.72 -2.22 0.83
C ASP A 156 -17.11 -1.87 -0.61
N ILE A 157 -16.18 -2.07 -1.52
CA ILE A 157 -16.44 -1.89 -2.95
C ILE A 157 -17.32 -3.04 -3.43
N THR A 158 -18.48 -2.69 -3.98
CA THR A 158 -19.46 -3.66 -4.51
C THR A 158 -19.91 -3.25 -5.90
N LEU A 159 -19.96 -4.16 -6.86
CA LEU A 159 -20.60 -3.88 -8.15
C LEU A 159 -22.08 -4.25 -8.06
N LYS A 160 -22.94 -3.24 -8.05
CA LYS A 160 -24.37 -3.43 -8.23
C LYS A 160 -24.64 -3.76 -9.71
N GLN A 161 -25.25 -4.92 -9.95
CA GLN A 161 -25.58 -5.38 -11.29
C GLN A 161 -26.94 -4.87 -11.80
N GLU A 162 -27.73 -4.23 -10.94
CA GLU A 162 -29.06 -3.73 -11.29
C GLU A 162 -29.06 -2.22 -11.46
N ILE A 163 -29.49 -1.77 -12.64
CA ILE A 163 -29.73 -0.36 -12.95
C ILE A 163 -31.23 -0.21 -13.17
N ASN A 164 -31.89 0.59 -12.33
CA ASN A 164 -33.30 0.89 -12.50
C ASN A 164 -33.51 1.76 -13.75
N ALA A 165 -34.61 1.54 -14.46
CA ALA A 165 -35.00 2.41 -15.57
C ALA A 165 -35.19 3.85 -15.07
N GLN A 166 -34.68 4.82 -15.80
CA GLN A 166 -34.90 6.23 -15.52
C GLN A 166 -36.01 6.77 -16.42
N GLU A 167 -36.99 7.46 -15.81
CA GLU A 167 -38.05 8.12 -16.55
C GLU A 167 -37.50 9.27 -17.39
N THR A 168 -38.11 9.51 -18.55
CA THR A 168 -37.70 10.61 -19.43
C THR A 168 -38.19 11.94 -18.87
N ASP A 169 -37.28 12.80 -18.39
CA ASP A 169 -37.63 14.14 -17.87
C ASP A 169 -37.92 15.15 -19.00
N LYS A 170 -37.08 15.17 -20.05
CA LYS A 170 -37.17 16.18 -21.12
C LYS A 170 -37.01 15.56 -22.51
N VAL A 171 -37.94 15.91 -23.40
CA VAL A 171 -37.83 15.64 -24.83
C VAL A 171 -37.69 16.98 -25.55
N LYS A 172 -36.55 17.20 -26.21
CA LYS A 172 -36.36 18.36 -27.09
C LYS A 172 -36.76 17.97 -28.50
N TYR A 173 -37.74 18.68 -29.07
CA TYR A 173 -38.18 18.51 -30.44
C TYR A 173 -38.02 19.82 -31.20
N GLY A 174 -37.42 19.76 -32.39
CA GLY A 174 -37.31 20.89 -33.31
C GLY A 174 -37.70 20.43 -34.72
N LYS A 175 -38.62 21.16 -35.37
CA LYS A 175 -39.02 20.92 -36.75
C LYS A 175 -39.35 22.24 -37.46
N ASN A 176 -39.00 22.34 -38.72
CA ASN A 176 -39.40 23.47 -39.58
C ASN A 176 -40.81 23.21 -40.11
N LEU A 177 -41.70 24.19 -39.97
CA LEU A 177 -43.07 24.14 -40.47
C LEU A 177 -43.16 24.82 -41.85
N ASP A 178 -44.02 24.29 -42.72
CA ASP A 178 -44.30 24.84 -44.05
C ASP A 178 -45.18 26.10 -43.94
N ALA A 179 -44.79 27.18 -44.61
CA ALA A 179 -45.46 28.48 -44.56
C ALA A 179 -46.81 28.53 -45.32
N GLY A 180 -47.08 27.54 -46.18
CA GLY A 180 -48.32 27.48 -47.00
C GLY A 180 -49.46 26.64 -46.42
N ALA A 181 -49.29 26.00 -45.26
CA ALA A 181 -50.28 25.09 -44.70
C ALA A 181 -51.48 25.84 -44.08
N MET A 182 -52.71 25.57 -44.57
CA MET A 182 -53.94 26.03 -43.91
C MET A 182 -54.12 25.32 -42.55
N ASN A 183 -54.42 26.10 -41.50
CA ASN A 183 -54.54 25.67 -40.10
C ASN A 183 -55.51 24.49 -39.91
N SER A 184 -55.03 23.25 -39.93
CA SER A 184 -55.85 22.05 -39.66
C SER A 184 -55.08 20.89 -38.99
N GLY A 185 -53.88 21.12 -38.45
CA GLY A 185 -53.12 20.09 -37.75
C GLY A 185 -52.98 20.37 -36.26
N SER A 186 -53.59 19.56 -35.39
CA SER A 186 -53.27 19.59 -33.96
C SER A 186 -51.98 18.80 -33.70
N LEU A 187 -51.05 19.39 -32.95
CA LEU A 187 -49.92 18.66 -32.37
C LEU A 187 -50.40 17.93 -31.12
N THR A 188 -50.76 16.65 -31.27
CA THR A 188 -51.14 15.81 -30.14
C THR A 188 -49.93 15.01 -29.68
N ASN A 189 -49.25 15.47 -28.62
CA ASN A 189 -48.16 14.72 -28.00
C ASN A 189 -48.74 13.68 -27.04
N VAL A 190 -48.88 12.43 -27.50
CA VAL A 190 -49.18 11.30 -26.63
C VAL A 190 -47.86 10.69 -26.15
N VAL A 191 -47.43 11.06 -24.95
CA VAL A 191 -46.35 10.35 -24.24
C VAL A 191 -47.00 9.17 -23.51
N LYS A 192 -46.82 7.95 -24.02
CA LYS A 192 -47.17 6.73 -23.28
C LYS A 192 -45.95 6.29 -22.48
N SER A 193 -46.02 6.35 -21.15
CA SER A 193 -45.13 5.56 -20.30
C SER A 193 -45.50 4.08 -20.44
N LYS A 194 -44.48 3.22 -20.41
CA LYS A 194 -44.61 1.78 -20.28
C LYS A 194 -43.77 1.33 -19.10
#